data_AF-A0A7Z8ZXH7-F1
#
_entry.id   AF-A0A7Z8ZXH7-F1
#
_cell.length_a   1.000
_cell.length_b   1.000
_cell.length_c   1.000
_cell.angle_alpha   90.00
_cell.angle_beta   90.00
_cell.angle_gamma   90.00
#
_symmetry.space_group_name_H-M   'P 1'
#
loop_
_entity.id
_entity.type
_entity.pdbx_description
1 polymer ?
#
loop_
_entity_poly.entity_id
_entity_poly.type
_entity_poly.pdbx_seq_one_letter_code
_entity_poly.pdbx_strand_id
1 'polypeptide(L)'
;MKRIISITVVLLALLAPIGSAKEKTPELTFYIVRHGKTVLNSAHRVQGWSDGVLIPSGVEAVQSAGRGLKDISFQSAYTSDSGRAVETTDLILKENQKWKAKRVKKDKRLREINFGT
;
A
#
# COMPACT_ATOMS: atom_id res chain seq x y z
N MET A 1 46.06 -64.85 -16.26
CA MET A 1 46.90 -63.69 -16.62
C MET A 1 46.02 -62.61 -17.23
N LYS A 2 46.32 -61.36 -16.92
CA LYS A 2 45.43 -60.19 -16.81
C LYS A 2 44.64 -59.86 -18.09
N ARG A 3 43.30 -59.76 -17.99
CA ARG A 3 42.46 -59.04 -18.96
C ARG A 3 42.18 -57.64 -18.41
N ILE A 4 42.68 -56.64 -19.13
CA ILE A 4 42.37 -55.23 -18.94
C ILE A 4 40.96 -55.01 -19.50
N ILE A 5 40.05 -54.51 -18.67
CA ILE A 5 38.84 -53.81 -19.12
C ILE A 5 38.76 -52.53 -18.29
N SER A 6 39.31 -51.48 -18.87
CA SER A 6 39.00 -50.10 -18.51
C SER A 6 37.54 -49.86 -18.90
N ILE A 7 36.65 -49.79 -17.91
CA ILE A 7 35.37 -49.11 -18.09
C ILE A 7 35.36 -48.02 -17.04
N THR A 8 35.83 -46.86 -17.49
CA THR A 8 35.44 -45.55 -16.97
C THR A 8 33.91 -45.52 -16.92
N VAL A 9 33.33 -45.89 -15.77
CA VAL A 9 32.00 -45.40 -15.43
C VAL A 9 32.23 -43.96 -15.03
N VAL A 10 32.23 -43.09 -16.04
CA VAL A 10 31.91 -41.68 -15.87
C VAL A 10 30.58 -41.71 -15.11
N LEU A 11 30.66 -41.48 -13.79
CA LEU A 11 29.51 -41.09 -13.02
C LEU A 11 29.08 -39.79 -13.67
N LEU A 12 28.19 -39.92 -14.65
CA LEU A 12 27.45 -38.85 -15.26
C LEU A 12 26.67 -38.28 -14.10
N ALA A 13 27.30 -37.33 -13.40
CA ALA A 13 26.66 -36.46 -12.45
C ALA A 13 25.44 -35.96 -13.21
N LEU A 14 24.28 -36.48 -12.78
CA LEU A 14 22.99 -36.11 -13.28
C LEU A 14 23.01 -34.59 -13.39
N LEU A 15 22.96 -34.13 -14.64
CA LEU A 15 22.42 -32.84 -15.02
C LEU A 15 20.96 -32.83 -14.53
N ALA A 16 20.77 -32.79 -13.21
CA ALA A 16 19.65 -32.05 -12.70
C ALA A 16 20.05 -30.60 -12.96
N PRO A 17 19.33 -29.86 -13.83
CA PRO A 17 19.35 -28.43 -13.62
C PRO A 17 18.92 -28.26 -12.18
N ILE A 18 19.80 -27.69 -11.35
CA ILE A 18 19.38 -27.03 -10.13
C ILE A 18 18.46 -25.94 -10.65
N GLY A 19 17.19 -26.30 -10.84
CA GLY A 19 16.12 -25.37 -11.08
C GLY A 19 16.15 -24.51 -9.84
N SER A 20 16.82 -23.37 -9.96
CA SER A 20 16.79 -22.33 -8.97
C SER A 20 15.32 -22.02 -8.81
N ALA A 21 14.71 -22.57 -7.75
CA ALA A 21 13.40 -22.18 -7.31
C ALA A 21 13.55 -20.68 -7.04
N LYS A 22 13.09 -19.88 -8.00
CA LYS A 22 13.23 -18.44 -7.98
C LYS A 22 12.57 -17.99 -6.69
N GLU A 23 13.38 -17.61 -5.70
CA GLU A 23 12.89 -17.13 -4.41
C GLU A 23 11.88 -16.02 -4.69
N LYS A 24 10.63 -16.24 -4.30
CA LYS A 24 9.56 -15.29 -4.57
C LYS A 24 9.75 -14.14 -3.58
N THR A 25 10.35 -13.05 -4.04
CA THR A 25 10.51 -11.85 -3.20
C THR A 25 9.14 -11.38 -2.73
N PRO A 26 8.98 -11.00 -1.46
CA PRO A 26 7.70 -10.53 -0.96
C PRO A 26 7.26 -9.29 -1.75
N GLU A 27 6.07 -9.37 -2.33
CA GLU A 27 5.46 -8.27 -3.06
C GLU A 27 4.72 -7.34 -2.10
N LEU A 28 4.90 -6.03 -2.27
CA LEU A 28 4.24 -5.01 -1.46
C LEU A 28 3.48 -4.04 -2.36
N THR A 29 2.16 -3.99 -2.20
CA THR A 29 1.29 -3.07 -2.92
C THR A 29 0.95 -1.86 -2.05
N PHE A 30 1.22 -0.65 -2.57
CA PHE A 30 0.81 0.59 -1.93
C PHE A 30 -0.45 1.16 -2.58
N TYR A 31 -1.42 1.51 -1.74
CA TYR A 31 -2.60 2.26 -2.16
C TYR A 31 -2.47 3.68 -1.63
N ILE A 32 -2.08 4.60 -2.52
CA ILE A 32 -1.89 6.01 -2.19
C ILE A 32 -3.18 6.75 -2.54
N VAL A 33 -3.85 7.29 -1.52
CA VAL A 33 -5.13 8.00 -1.69
C VAL A 33 -4.95 9.45 -1.28
N ARG A 34 -5.34 10.38 -2.15
CA ARG A 34 -5.45 11.80 -1.82
C ARG A 34 -6.69 12.03 -0.96
N HIS A 35 -6.60 12.92 0.02
CA HIS A 35 -7.74 13.29 0.86
C HIS A 35 -8.94 13.81 0.04
N GLY A 36 -10.14 13.68 0.59
CA GLY A 36 -11.36 14.22 0.00
C GLY A 36 -11.32 15.74 -0.19
N LYS A 37 -12.24 16.25 -1.02
CA LYS A 37 -12.33 17.70 -1.31
C LYS A 37 -12.73 18.48 -0.05
N THR A 38 -11.97 19.53 0.25
CA THR A 38 -12.20 20.40 1.42
C THR A 38 -12.89 21.72 1.06
N VAL A 39 -13.24 22.50 2.09
CA VAL A 39 -13.69 23.89 1.96
C VAL A 39 -12.65 24.78 1.26
N LEU A 40 -11.36 24.64 1.58
CA LEU A 40 -10.29 25.42 0.95
C LEU A 40 -10.06 25.02 -0.51
N ASN A 41 -10.16 23.73 -0.82
CA ASN A 41 -10.10 23.27 -2.22
C ASN A 41 -11.26 23.85 -3.04
N SER A 42 -12.46 23.92 -2.45
CA SER A 42 -13.65 24.48 -3.10
C SER A 42 -13.56 25.99 -3.32
N ALA A 43 -12.88 26.68 -2.40
CA ALA A 43 -12.57 28.10 -2.52
C ALA A 43 -11.31 28.40 -3.37
N HIS A 44 -10.75 27.38 -4.04
CA HIS A 44 -9.51 27.50 -4.83
C HIS A 44 -8.34 28.13 -4.06
N ARG A 45 -8.25 27.85 -2.75
CA ARG A 45 -7.15 28.28 -1.88
C ARG A 45 -6.08 27.21 -1.82
N VAL A 46 -4.81 27.64 -1.76
CA VAL A 46 -3.68 26.76 -1.47
C VAL A 46 -3.84 26.18 -0.07
N GLN A 47 -3.64 24.86 0.07
CA GLN A 47 -3.81 24.15 1.33
C GLN A 47 -2.64 23.17 1.56
N GLY A 48 -1.61 23.65 2.26
CA GLY A 48 -0.45 22.87 2.69
C GLY A 48 -0.62 22.31 4.10
N TRP A 49 0.09 22.89 5.06
CA TRP A 49 -0.02 22.51 6.47
C TRP A 49 -1.29 23.04 7.15
N SER A 50 -1.93 24.05 6.57
CA SER A 50 -3.27 24.47 6.97
C SER A 50 -4.27 23.34 6.79
N ASP A 51 -5.20 23.21 7.73
CA ASP A 51 -6.23 22.18 7.69
C ASP A 51 -7.59 22.73 7.26
N GLY A 52 -8.51 21.83 6.93
CA GLY A 52 -9.85 22.21 6.52
C GLY A 52 -10.75 20.98 6.45
N VAL A 53 -12.04 21.17 6.74
CA VAL A 53 -13.03 20.09 6.75
C VAL A 53 -13.38 19.64 5.34
N LEU A 54 -13.73 18.36 5.18
CA LEU A 54 -14.30 17.85 3.94
C LEU A 54 -15.65 18.53 3.66
N ILE A 55 -15.92 18.84 2.39
CA ILE A 55 -17.28 19.24 1.97
C ILE A 55 -18.14 18.00 1.75
N PRO A 56 -19.49 18.11 1.76
CA PRO A 56 -20.38 16.95 1.59
C PRO A 56 -20.06 16.08 0.37
N SER A 57 -19.85 16.69 -0.81
CA SER A 57 -19.48 15.94 -2.01
C SER A 57 -18.08 15.32 -1.94
N GLY A 58 -17.19 15.87 -1.11
CA GLY A 58 -15.90 15.28 -0.79
C GLY A 58 -16.04 14.01 0.05
N VAL A 59 -16.93 14.03 1.05
CA VAL A 59 -17.27 12.86 1.87
C VAL A 59 -17.88 11.76 1.00
N GLU A 60 -18.85 12.08 0.16
CA GLU A 60 -19.51 11.12 -0.74
C GLU A 60 -18.51 10.44 -1.68
N ALA A 61 -17.60 11.22 -2.29
CA ALA A 61 -16.57 10.69 -3.16
C ALA A 61 -15.62 9.73 -2.43
N VAL A 62 -15.20 10.09 -1.21
CA VAL A 62 -14.33 9.24 -0.39
C VAL A 62 -15.03 7.95 0.02
N GLN A 63 -16.30 8.01 0.43
CA GLN A 63 -17.08 6.82 0.76
C GLN A 63 -17.24 5.91 -0.47
N SER A 64 -17.43 6.48 -1.66
CA SER A 64 -17.47 5.71 -2.91
C SER A 64 -16.14 4.98 -3.16
N ALA A 65 -15.01 5.65 -2.96
CA ALA A 65 -13.69 5.02 -3.02
C ALA A 65 -13.54 3.92 -1.96
N GLY A 66 -13.99 4.17 -0.73
CA GLY A 66 -14.02 3.18 0.35
C GLY A 66 -14.76 1.91 -0.02
N ARG A 67 -15.97 2.04 -0.61
CA ARG A 67 -16.75 0.90 -1.12
C ARG A 67 -16.01 0.15 -2.24
N GLY A 68 -15.30 0.84 -3.12
CA GLY A 68 -14.47 0.23 -4.15
C GLY A 68 -13.28 -0.57 -3.59
N LEU A 69 -12.80 -0.19 -2.40
CA LEU A 69 -11.70 -0.84 -1.70
C LEU A 69 -12.17 -1.87 -0.67
N LYS A 70 -13.47 -2.18 -0.60
CA LYS A 70 -14.06 -2.92 0.54
C LYS A 70 -13.48 -4.31 0.79
N ASP A 71 -13.03 -4.98 -0.27
CA ASP A 71 -12.57 -6.37 -0.26
C ASP A 71 -11.04 -6.49 -0.16
N ILE A 72 -10.31 -5.36 -0.20
CA ILE A 72 -8.86 -5.35 -0.09
C ILE A 72 -8.43 -5.57 1.37
N SER A 73 -7.60 -6.57 1.59
CA SER A 73 -7.05 -6.88 2.91
C SER A 73 -5.84 -6.01 3.23
N PHE A 74 -6.07 -4.82 3.76
CA PHE A 74 -4.99 -3.92 4.18
C PHE A 74 -4.26 -4.47 5.41
N GLN A 75 -2.94 -4.62 5.29
CA GLN A 75 -2.09 -5.06 6.39
C GLN A 75 -1.85 -3.93 7.41
N SER A 76 -1.80 -2.68 6.93
CA SER A 76 -1.57 -1.46 7.70
C SER A 76 -2.12 -0.24 6.98
N ALA A 77 -2.50 0.78 7.74
CA ALA A 77 -2.98 2.06 7.24
C ALA A 77 -2.15 3.21 7.84
N TYR A 78 -1.83 4.20 7.02
CA TYR A 78 -1.02 5.36 7.36
C TYR A 78 -1.71 6.63 6.89
N THR A 79 -1.55 7.72 7.64
CA THR A 79 -2.09 9.03 7.28
C THR A 79 -1.23 10.14 7.88
N SER A 80 -1.32 11.36 7.34
CA SER A 80 -0.76 12.52 8.02
C SER A 80 -1.57 12.85 9.28
N ASP A 81 -1.15 13.83 10.06
CA ASP A 81 -1.96 14.36 11.16
C ASP A 81 -2.85 15.53 10.73
N SER A 82 -2.99 15.81 9.43
CA SER A 82 -4.00 16.73 8.90
C SER A 82 -5.40 16.12 9.03
N GLY A 83 -6.35 16.83 9.63
CA GLY A 83 -7.70 16.36 9.88
C GLY A 83 -8.41 15.87 8.63
N ARG A 84 -8.26 16.56 7.48
CA ARG A 84 -8.80 16.09 6.19
C ARG A 84 -8.29 14.71 5.76
N ALA A 85 -7.02 14.40 6.03
CA ALA A 85 -6.41 13.13 5.67
C ALA A 85 -6.82 12.03 6.65
N VAL A 86 -6.94 12.37 7.94
CA VAL A 86 -7.47 11.47 8.98
C VAL A 86 -8.92 11.11 8.66
N GLU A 87 -9.79 12.10 8.45
CA GLU A 87 -11.20 11.90 8.11
C GLU A 87 -11.36 11.04 6.85
N THR A 88 -10.58 11.32 5.80
CA THR A 88 -10.59 10.49 4.58
C THR A 88 -10.23 9.04 4.88
N THR A 89 -9.19 8.82 5.67
CA THR A 89 -8.72 7.46 6.02
C THR A 89 -9.80 6.72 6.81
N ASP A 90 -10.42 7.38 7.78
CA ASP A 90 -11.46 6.79 8.61
C ASP A 90 -12.70 6.43 7.78
N LEU A 91 -13.11 7.29 6.85
CA LEU A 91 -14.22 7.01 5.92
C LEU A 91 -13.93 5.79 5.03
N ILE A 92 -12.72 5.68 4.47
CA ILE A 92 -12.34 4.53 3.63
C ILE A 92 -12.35 3.23 4.45
N LEU A 93 -11.73 3.26 5.64
CA LEU A 93 -11.60 2.08 6.49
C LEU A 93 -12.94 1.65 7.10
N LYS A 94 -13.88 2.58 7.30
CA LYS A 94 -15.25 2.27 7.74
C LYS A 94 -16.02 1.45 6.69
N GLU A 95 -15.77 1.69 5.41
CA GLU A 95 -16.39 0.92 4.31
C GLU A 95 -15.67 -0.41 4.05
N ASN A 96 -14.45 -0.60 4.56
CA ASN A 96 -13.64 -1.78 4.30
C ASN A 96 -14.01 -2.96 5.20
N GLN A 97 -14.51 -4.04 4.60
CA GLN A 97 -15.00 -5.22 5.30
C GLN A 97 -13.88 -6.14 5.80
N LYS A 98 -12.67 -6.01 5.25
CA LYS A 98 -11.49 -6.80 5.66
C LYS A 98 -10.65 -6.10 6.73
N TRP A 99 -10.93 -4.83 7.01
CA TRP A 99 -10.21 -4.04 7.99
C TRP A 99 -10.65 -4.40 9.41
N LYS A 100 -9.87 -5.25 10.07
CA LYS A 100 -10.14 -5.70 11.44
C LYS A 100 -9.65 -4.72 12.51
N ALA A 101 -9.97 -3.43 12.34
CA ALA A 101 -9.67 -2.36 13.29
C ALA A 101 -8.23 -2.39 13.85
N LYS A 102 -7.23 -2.44 12.97
CA LYS A 102 -5.85 -2.14 13.38
C LYS A 102 -5.75 -0.63 13.60
N ARG A 103 -4.86 -0.18 14.50
CA ARG A 103 -4.65 1.25 14.72
C ARG A 103 -4.06 1.91 13.45
N VAL A 104 -4.68 2.99 12.99
CA VAL A 104 -4.12 3.84 11.93
C VAL A 104 -2.88 4.56 12.46
N LYS A 105 -1.78 4.51 11.71
CA LYS A 105 -0.52 5.16 12.07
C LYS A 105 -0.47 6.57 11.50
N LYS A 106 -0.39 7.58 12.37
CA LYS A 106 -0.21 8.97 11.96
C LYS A 106 1.27 9.32 11.85
N ASP A 107 1.67 9.98 10.78
CA ASP A 107 3.06 10.41 10.55
C ASP A 107 3.11 11.82 9.96
N LYS A 108 3.74 12.76 10.67
CA LYS A 108 3.86 14.16 10.25
C LYS A 108 4.65 14.34 8.95
N ARG A 109 5.49 13.37 8.58
CA ARG A 109 6.27 13.37 7.33
C ARG A 109 5.38 13.15 6.10
N LEU A 110 4.13 12.71 6.30
CA LEU A 110 3.12 12.55 5.24
C LEU A 110 2.27 13.81 5.00
N ARG A 111 2.57 14.93 5.68
CA ARG A 111 1.91 16.21 5.40
C ARG A 111 2.22 16.68 3.98
N GLU A 112 1.28 17.44 3.43
CA GLU A 112 1.47 18.18 2.18
C GLU A 112 2.63 19.19 2.31
N ILE A 113 3.09 19.70 1.18
CA ILE A 113 4.08 20.79 1.12
C ILE A 113 3.66 21.96 2.03
N ASN A 114 4.62 22.51 2.78
CA ASN A 114 4.41 23.71 3.56
C ASN A 114 4.51 24.94 2.63
N PHE A 115 3.42 25.71 2.52
CA PHE A 115 3.35 26.93 1.69
C PHE A 115 3.59 28.22 2.49
N GLY A 116 3.96 28.13 3.78
CA GLY A 116 4.17 29.25 4.68
C GLY A 116 3.34 29.13 5.97
N THR A 117 3.70 29.97 6.95
CA THR A 117 3.01 30.14 8.24
C THR A 117 2.54 31.57 8.39
#